data_AF-A0A2M7WS82-F1
#
_entry.id   AF-A0A2M7WS82-F1
#
_cell.length_a   1.000
_cell.length_b   1.000
_cell.length_c   1.000
_cell.angle_alpha   90.00
_cell.angle_beta   90.00
_cell.angle_gamma   90.00
#
_symmetry.space_group_name_H-M   'P 1'
#
loop_
_entity.id
_entity.type
_entity.pdbx_description
1 polymer ?
#
loop_
_entity_poly.entity_id
_entity_poly.type
_entity_poly.pdbx_seq_one_letter_code
_entity_poly.pdbx_strand_id
1 'polypeptide(L)' 'MKLHKVTFVLLIIGGLNWGLEAFGWGVGQFLGESLSLIVYLLIGLSAIYEIFSHKKLCRNCAPQGV' A
#
# COMPACT_ATOMS: atom_id res chain seq x y z
N MET A 1 11.00 5.52 11.53
CA MET A 1 9.90 4.60 11.19
C MET A 1 10.42 3.60 10.16
N LYS A 2 10.16 2.29 10.31
CA LYS A 2 10.70 1.27 9.38
C LYS A 2 9.91 1.33 8.06
N LEU A 3 10.59 1.52 6.93
CA LEU A 3 9.99 1.71 5.59
C LEU A 3 8.94 0.63 5.26
N HIS A 4 9.21 -0.61 5.66
CA HIS A 4 8.28 -1.75 5.62
C HIS A 4 6.87 -1.46 6.17
N LYS A 5 6.72 -0.75 7.30
CA LYS A 5 5.39 -0.45 7.85
C LYS A 5 4.61 0.51 6.95
N VAL A 6 5.30 1.51 6.38
CA VAL A 6 4.67 2.52 5.52
C VAL A 6 4.24 1.90 4.20
N THR A 7 5.13 1.15 3.54
CA THR A 7 4.84 0.44 2.29
C THR A 7 3.75 -0.61 2.48
N PHE A 8 3.76 -1.35 3.59
CA PHE A 8 2.72 -2.33 3.89
C PHE A 8 1.34 -1.69 4.10
N VAL A 9 1.25 -0.56 4.82
CA VAL A 9 -0.02 0.17 4.99
C VAL A 9 -0.54 0.70 3.66
N LEU A 10 0.33 1.32 2.85
CA LEU A 10 -0.04 1.79 1.51
C LEU A 10 -0.54 0.66 0.61
N LEU A 11 0.10 -0.51 0.67
CA LEU A 11 -0.33 -1.71 -0.05
C LEU A 11 -1.74 -2.14 0.36
N ILE A 12 -2.03 -2.21 1.66
CA ILE A 12 -3.36 -2.58 2.17
C ILE A 12 -4.42 -1.57 1.72
N ILE A 13 -4.14 -0.27 1.84
CA ILE A 13 -5.05 0.79 1.37
C ILE A 13 -5.34 0.61 -0.13
N GLY A 14 -4.31 0.36 -0.94
CA GLY A 14 -4.47 0.13 -2.38
C GLY A 14 -5.29 -1.11 -2.70
N GLY A 15 -5.05 -2.23 -2.00
CA GLY A 15 -5.82 -3.47 -2.17
C GLY A 15 -7.29 -3.30 -1.78
N LEU A 16 -7.57 -2.60 -0.67
CA LEU A 16 -8.94 -2.27 -0.26
C LEU A 16 -9.63 -1.35 -1.27
N ASN A 17 -8.92 -0.34 -1.79
CA ASN A 17 -9.45 0.52 -2.84
C ASN A 17 -9.81 -0.28 -4.09
N TRP A 18 -8.96 -1.21 -4.54
CA TRP A 18 -9.28 -2.09 -5.67
C TRP A 18 -10.50 -2.98 -5.40
N GLY A 19 -10.66 -3.46 -4.16
CA GLY A 19 -11.88 -4.14 -3.73
C GLY A 19 -13.11 -3.25 -3.89
N LEU A 20 -13.05 -2.01 -3.42
CA LEU A 20 -14.15 -1.03 -3.56
C LEU A 20 -14.41 -0.63 -5.02
N GLU A 21 -13.37 -0.53 -5.83
CA GLU A 21 -13.45 -0.26 -7.28
C GLU A 21 -14.31 -1.32 -7.98
N ALA A 22 -14.19 -2.59 -7.60
CA ALA A 22 -15.04 -3.67 -8.14
C ALA A 22 -16.54 -3.48 -7.85
N PHE A 23 -16.90 -2.67 -6.84
CA PHE A 23 -18.28 -2.30 -6.53
C PHE A 23 -18.67 -0.92 -7.10
N GLY A 24 -17.77 -0.23 -7.82
CA GLY A 24 -17.97 1.13 -8.31
C GLY A 24 -17.73 2.23 -7.27
N TRP A 25 -17.15 1.89 -6.12
CA TRP A 25 -16.91 2.79 -4.98
C TRP A 25 -15.43 3.15 -4.82
N GLY A 26 -14.63 2.98 -5.88
CA GLY A 26 -13.21 3.27 -5.86
C GLY A 26 -12.93 4.75 -5.57
N VAL A 27 -11.88 5.04 -4.80
CA VAL A 27 -11.55 6.38 -4.34
C VAL A 27 -11.05 7.28 -5.48
N GLY A 28 -10.59 6.69 -6.59
CA GLY A 28 -10.11 7.44 -7.75
C GLY A 28 -11.17 8.39 -8.33
N GLN A 29 -12.45 8.03 -8.23
CA GLN A 29 -13.55 8.89 -8.69
C GLN A 29 -13.70 10.20 -7.89
N PHE A 30 -13.21 10.24 -6.64
CA PHE A 30 -13.30 11.41 -5.77
C PHE A 30 -12.03 12.27 -5.78
N LEU A 31 -10.89 11.69 -6.19
CA LEU A 31 -9.58 12.35 -6.18
C LEU A 31 -9.26 13.11 -7.47
N GLY A 32 -9.90 12.75 -8.59
CA GLY A 32 -9.56 13.27 -9.91
C GLY A 32 -8.30 12.62 -10.50
N GLU A 33 -8.07 12.82 -11.80
CA GLU A 33 -7.11 12.05 -12.59
C GLU A 33 -5.66 12.18 -12.09
N SER A 34 -5.17 13.41 -11.91
CA SER A 34 -3.77 13.65 -11.55
C SER A 34 -3.40 13.12 -10.16
N LEU A 35 -4.27 13.29 -9.17
CA LEU A 35 -4.04 12.79 -7.82
C LEU A 35 -4.16 11.26 -7.75
N SER A 36 -5.13 10.69 -8.47
CA SER A 36 -5.29 9.23 -8.57
C SER A 36 -4.05 8.56 -9.15
N LEU A 37 -3.43 9.17 -10.17
CA LEU A 37 -2.19 8.66 -10.76
C LEU A 37 -1.05 8.62 -9.74
N ILE A 38 -0.88 9.68 -8.95
CA ILE A 38 0.15 9.73 -7.89
C ILE A 38 -0.10 8.63 -6.86
N VAL A 39 -1.35 8.46 -6.41
CA VAL A 39 -1.72 7.43 -5.44
C VAL A 39 -1.44 6.03 -5.99
N TYR A 40 -1.82 5.75 -7.24
CA TYR A 40 -1.58 4.46 -7.89
C TYR A 40 -0.09 4.18 -8.08
N LEU A 41 0.70 5.20 -8.41
CA LEU A 41 2.15 5.08 -8.48
C LEU A 41 2.75 4.72 -7.12
N LEU A 42 2.32 5.37 -6.04
CA LEU A 42 2.78 5.09 -4.68
C LEU A 42 2.41 3.68 -4.21
N ILE A 43 1.19 3.21 -4.52
CA ILE A 43 0.75 1.84 -4.25
C ILE A 43 1.62 0.85 -5.02
N GLY A 44 1.86 1.09 -6.32
CA GLY A 44 2.70 0.24 -7.16
C GLY A 44 4.14 0.13 -6.65
N LEU A 45 4.75 1.26 -6.29
CA LEU A 45 6.09 1.29 -5.69
C LEU A 45 6.13 0.55 -4.34
N SER A 46 5.08 0.68 -3.53
CA SER A 46 4.95 -0.05 -2.26
C SER A 46 4.84 -1.56 -2.48
N ALA A 47 4.10 -2.00 -3.50
CA ALA A 47 3.99 -3.40 -3.89
C ALA A 47 5.33 -3.99 -4.32
N ILE A 48 6.06 -3.29 -5.19
CA ILE A 48 7.40 -3.69 -5.61
C ILE A 48 8.32 -3.83 -4.39
N TYR A 49 8.34 -2.83 -3.51
CA TYR A 49 9.17 -2.88 -2.31
C TYR A 49 8.83 -4.07 -1.40
N GLU A 50 7.55 -4.30 -1.12
CA GLU A 50 7.12 -5.42 -0.26
C GLU A 50 7.44 -6.77 -0.92
N ILE A 51 7.25 -6.95 -2.23
CA ILE A 51 7.61 -8.21 -2.92
C ILE A 51 9.08 -8.59 -2.69
N PHE A 52 10.00 -7.63 -2.80
CA PHE A 52 11.44 -7.91 -2.68
C PHE A 52 11.96 -7.94 -1.24
N SER A 53 11.27 -7.29 -0.30
CA SER A 53 11.80 -7.06 1.05
C SER A 53 10.99 -7.72 2.17
N HIS A 54 9.72 -8.05 1.94
CA HIS A 54 8.77 -8.46 2.97
C HIS A 54 9.27 -9.66 3.77
N LYS A 55 9.73 -10.74 3.14
CA LYS A 55 10.18 -11.94 3.89
C LYS A 55 11.32 -11.64 4.89
N LYS A 56 12.24 -10.73 4.54
CA LYS A 56 13.36 -10.33 5.41
C LYS A 56 12.91 -9.35 6.49
N LEU A 57 11.92 -8.51 6.18
CA LEU A 57 11.45 -7.43 7.04
C LEU A 57 10.17 -7.78 7.81
N CYS A 58 9.51 -8.91 7.57
CA CYS A 58 8.19 -9.25 8.12
C CYS A 58 8.13 -9.14 9.65
N ARG A 59 9.21 -9.57 10.34
CA ARG A 59 9.33 -9.47 11.82
C ARG A 59 9.55 -8.04 12.33
N ASN A 60 9.70 -7.05 11.45
CA ASN A 60 9.82 -5.64 11.84
C ASN A 60 8.50 -5.03 12.30
N CYS A 61 7.38 -5.69 12.01
CA CYS A 61 6.06 -5.31 12.50
C CYS A 61 5.77 -5.89 13.89
N ALA A 62 6.38 -7.03 14.25
CA ALA A 62 6.31 -7.57 15.59
C ALA A 62 7.19 -6.76 16.57
N PRO A 63 6.77 -6.58 17.84
CA PRO A 63 7.69 -6.12 18.86
C PRO A 63 8.89 -7.07 18.90
N GLN A 64 10.09 -6.52 18.76
CA GLN A 64 11.32 -7.28 19.01
C GLN A 64 11.32 -7.53 20.51
N GLY A 65 11.09 -8.79 20.91
CA GLY A 65 11.01 -9.16 22.32
C GLY A 65 12.21 -8.62 23.09
N VAL A 66 11.92 -8.10 24.29
CA VAL A 66 12.91 -7.75 25.30
C VAL A 66 13.69 -8.98 25.76
#